data_AF-Q2IEM3-F1
#
_entry.id   AF-Q2IEM3-F1
#
_cell.length_a   1.000
_cell.length_b   1.000
_cell.length_c   1.000
_cell.angle_alpha   90.00
_cell.angle_beta   90.00
_cell.angle_gamma   90.00
#
_symmetry.space_group_name_H-M   'P 1'
#
loop_
_entity.id
_entity.type
_entity.pdbx_description
1 polymer ?
#
loop_
_entity_poly.entity_id
_entity_poly.type
_entity_poly.pdbx_seq_one_letter_code
_entity_poly.pdbx_strand_id
1 'polypeptide(L)'
;MSVELIRSYTHTGGKHVGDLLWWTLADARVTRSTLETVWANAGLAENLLPEPPTPEKALRTAVREAQVGQHDHLLRLGKEDDGEIVFAVVAETRDGDGNVSLAQTARIRLDRARPVKLESDRPGHDVVVAVSAAYDRLLNTHTPDDVRRALVKTLASCAAVTLRDHGGVYWVPAPYAETLRRLRDAVSNIGASRLDVVPIHASPEATAALGDAARASLDEEITALRAEIEGFLSDPPERASTLARRLETFEGLRAKARLYHTVLQVQVQDLETALNKLTLQVEGLLQTKAA
;
A
#
# COMPACT_ATOMS: atom_id res chain seq x y z
N MET A 1 -33.49 -11.35 -31.39
CA MET A 1 -32.83 -11.86 -30.17
C MET A 1 -33.87 -12.63 -29.36
N SER A 2 -33.71 -13.95 -29.18
CA SER A 2 -34.71 -14.78 -28.51
C SER A 2 -34.65 -14.60 -26.99
N VAL A 3 -35.80 -14.43 -26.35
CA VAL A 3 -35.97 -14.40 -24.88
C VAL A 3 -35.50 -15.72 -24.25
N GLU A 4 -35.53 -16.84 -24.99
CA GLU A 4 -34.99 -18.12 -24.54
C GLU A 4 -33.47 -18.12 -24.47
N LEU A 5 -32.80 -17.41 -25.40
CA LEU A 5 -31.35 -17.23 -25.37
C LEU A 5 -30.94 -16.40 -24.15
N ILE A 6 -31.70 -15.33 -23.86
CA ILE A 6 -31.47 -14.52 -22.65
C ILE A 6 -31.69 -15.41 -21.41
N ARG A 7 -32.78 -16.18 -21.34
CA ARG A 7 -33.06 -17.10 -20.21
C ARG A 7 -31.98 -18.16 -20.01
N SER A 8 -31.44 -18.74 -21.08
CA SER A 8 -30.36 -19.73 -20.98
C SER A 8 -29.05 -19.14 -20.45
N TYR A 9 -28.82 -17.84 -20.65
CA TYR A 9 -27.64 -17.13 -20.14
C TYR A 9 -27.89 -16.35 -18.83
N THR A 10 -29.15 -16.16 -18.40
CA THR A 10 -29.49 -15.46 -17.14
C THR A 10 -29.70 -16.41 -15.95
N HIS A 11 -29.77 -17.73 -16.17
CA HIS A 11 -29.95 -18.73 -15.10
C HIS A 11 -28.64 -19.38 -14.61
N THR A 12 -27.49 -18.85 -15.00
CA THR A 12 -26.19 -19.52 -14.92
C THR A 12 -25.16 -18.78 -14.04
N GLY A 13 -25.61 -18.11 -12.98
CA GLY A 13 -24.71 -17.72 -11.90
C GLY A 13 -24.57 -18.87 -10.92
N GLY A 14 -23.43 -19.57 -10.88
CA GLY A 14 -23.10 -20.43 -9.75
C GLY A 14 -23.02 -19.63 -8.44
N LYS A 15 -22.60 -20.25 -7.33
CA LYS A 15 -22.41 -19.54 -6.05
C LYS A 15 -21.48 -18.33 -6.23
N HIS A 16 -21.76 -17.19 -5.59
CA HIS A 16 -20.82 -16.05 -5.55
C HIS A 16 -19.51 -16.48 -4.90
N VAL A 17 -18.41 -16.41 -5.64
CA VAL A 17 -17.07 -16.81 -5.19
C VAL A 17 -16.20 -15.62 -4.81
N GLY A 18 -16.59 -14.41 -5.20
CA GLY A 18 -15.88 -13.20 -4.83
C GLY A 18 -16.09 -12.09 -5.83
N ASP A 19 -15.34 -11.02 -5.68
CA ASP A 19 -15.47 -9.83 -6.50
C ASP A 19 -14.13 -9.49 -7.15
N LEU A 20 -14.15 -9.15 -8.43
CA LEU A 20 -13.05 -8.45 -9.08
C LEU A 20 -13.14 -6.97 -8.76
N LEU A 21 -12.00 -6.34 -8.55
CA LEU A 21 -11.94 -4.90 -8.34
C LEU A 21 -10.69 -4.26 -8.95
N TRP A 22 -10.86 -3.02 -9.36
CA TRP A 22 -9.81 -2.11 -9.81
C TRP A 22 -10.27 -0.68 -9.56
N TRP A 23 -9.35 0.27 -9.58
CA TRP A 23 -9.67 1.67 -9.29
C TRP A 23 -8.98 2.65 -10.23
N THR A 24 -9.54 3.85 -10.27
CA THR A 24 -8.89 5.04 -10.81
C THR A 24 -9.03 6.12 -9.75
N LEU A 25 -7.91 6.62 -9.23
CA LEU A 25 -7.92 7.72 -8.27
C LEU A 25 -7.75 9.02 -9.04
N ALA A 26 -8.63 9.99 -8.77
CA ALA A 26 -8.44 11.34 -9.25
C ALA A 26 -7.18 11.93 -8.62
N ASP A 27 -6.52 12.85 -9.34
CA ASP A 27 -5.46 13.69 -8.76
C ASP A 27 -6.06 14.77 -7.87
N ALA A 28 -6.77 14.33 -6.83
CA ALA A 28 -7.47 15.17 -5.87
C ALA A 28 -6.74 15.06 -4.54
N ARG A 29 -6.23 16.21 -4.06
CA ARG A 29 -5.76 16.33 -2.67
C ARG A 29 -6.97 16.46 -1.78
N VAL A 30 -7.09 15.58 -0.80
CA VAL A 30 -8.25 15.54 0.11
C VAL A 30 -7.79 15.83 1.53
N THR A 31 -8.48 16.73 2.22
CA THR A 31 -8.17 17.01 3.63
C THR A 31 -8.48 15.80 4.50
N ARG A 32 -7.81 15.72 5.66
CA ARG A 32 -8.04 14.66 6.63
C ARG A 32 -9.52 14.57 7.06
N SER A 33 -10.13 15.70 7.39
CA SER A 33 -11.52 15.80 7.83
C SER A 33 -12.50 15.25 6.79
N THR A 34 -12.26 15.53 5.50
CA THR A 34 -13.09 15.04 4.41
C THR A 34 -12.93 13.53 4.26
N LEU A 35 -11.71 13.00 4.33
CA LEU A 35 -11.49 11.54 4.29
C LEU A 35 -12.14 10.82 5.47
N GLU A 36 -12.02 11.35 6.68
CA GLU A 36 -12.68 10.80 7.88
C GLU A 36 -14.19 10.75 7.71
N THR A 37 -14.79 11.84 7.19
CA THR A 37 -16.22 11.93 6.92
C THR A 37 -16.64 10.88 5.88
N VAL A 38 -15.90 10.76 4.78
CA VAL A 38 -16.17 9.79 3.71
C VAL A 38 -16.07 8.35 4.21
N TRP A 39 -15.05 8.02 5.01
CA TRP A 39 -14.88 6.69 5.61
C TRP A 39 -15.99 6.35 6.61
N ALA A 40 -16.31 7.29 7.50
CA ALA A 40 -17.33 7.11 8.51
C ALA A 40 -18.72 6.92 7.87
N ASN A 41 -19.05 7.73 6.87
CA ASN A 41 -20.32 7.61 6.13
C ASN A 41 -20.44 6.28 5.39
N ALA A 42 -19.32 5.72 4.93
CA ALA A 42 -19.29 4.39 4.32
C ALA A 42 -19.30 3.25 5.35
N GLY A 43 -19.23 3.52 6.66
CA GLY A 43 -19.19 2.50 7.70
C GLY A 43 -17.92 1.64 7.65
N LEU A 44 -16.80 2.21 7.23
CA LEU A 44 -15.48 1.58 7.25
C LEU A 44 -14.82 1.79 8.61
N ALA A 45 -14.03 0.80 9.05
CA ALA A 45 -13.27 0.91 10.29
C ALA A 45 -12.14 1.94 10.16
N GLU A 46 -11.88 2.67 11.24
CA GLU A 46 -10.90 3.76 11.27
C GLU A 46 -9.46 3.29 10.98
N ASN A 47 -9.15 2.04 11.32
CA ASN A 47 -7.84 1.43 11.04
C ASN A 47 -7.56 1.21 9.53
N LEU A 48 -8.59 1.30 8.69
CA LEU A 48 -8.49 1.25 7.22
C LEU A 48 -8.31 2.63 6.58
N LEU A 49 -8.40 3.70 7.37
CA LEU A 49 -8.21 5.06 6.90
C LEU A 49 -6.73 5.27 6.53
N PRO A 50 -6.41 6.09 5.50
CA PRO A 50 -5.04 6.46 5.22
C PRO A 50 -4.34 7.04 6.46
N GLU A 51 -3.08 6.67 6.68
CA GLU A 51 -2.29 7.23 7.77
C GLU A 51 -2.11 8.75 7.57
N PRO A 52 -2.13 9.55 8.66
CA PRO A 52 -1.93 10.98 8.56
C PRO A 52 -0.60 11.31 7.87
N PRO A 53 -0.52 12.38 7.06
CA PRO A 53 0.73 12.79 6.43
C PRO A 53 1.79 13.06 7.50
N THR A 54 2.97 12.44 7.37
CA THR A 54 4.09 12.76 8.26
C THR A 54 4.85 13.98 7.76
N PRO A 55 5.43 14.79 8.64
CA PRO A 55 6.30 15.90 8.27
C PRO A 55 7.43 15.51 7.30
N GLU A 56 8.12 14.38 7.52
CA GLU A 56 9.22 14.01 6.63
C GLU A 56 8.72 13.67 5.22
N LYS A 57 7.59 12.97 5.13
CA LYS A 57 6.98 12.61 3.86
C LYS A 57 6.45 13.83 3.12
N ALA A 58 5.80 14.75 3.84
CA ALA A 58 5.33 16.02 3.28
C ALA A 58 6.51 16.83 2.70
N LEU A 59 7.63 16.92 3.42
CA LEU A 59 8.83 17.62 2.92
C LEU A 59 9.40 16.95 1.67
N ARG A 60 9.59 15.62 1.70
CA ARG A 60 10.16 14.90 0.54
C ARG A 60 9.28 15.02 -0.70
N THR A 61 7.96 14.98 -0.53
CA THR A 61 7.01 15.18 -1.62
C THR A 61 7.02 16.63 -2.10
N ALA A 62 7.05 17.61 -1.19
CA ALA A 62 7.15 19.03 -1.53
C ALA A 62 8.41 19.35 -2.35
N VAL A 63 9.55 18.78 -1.97
CA VAL A 63 10.82 18.89 -2.70
C VAL A 63 10.70 18.30 -4.10
N ARG A 64 10.09 17.11 -4.24
CA ARG A 64 9.88 16.50 -5.56
C ARG A 64 8.95 17.33 -6.43
N GLU A 65 7.84 17.83 -5.88
CA GLU A 65 6.89 18.68 -6.60
C GLU A 65 7.54 19.99 -7.07
N ALA A 66 8.33 20.64 -6.21
CA ALA A 66 9.02 21.88 -6.54
C ALA A 66 10.16 21.71 -7.55
N GLN A 67 10.73 20.50 -7.66
CA GLN A 67 11.78 20.18 -8.63
C GLN A 67 11.24 20.02 -10.06
N VAL A 68 9.96 19.67 -10.23
CA VAL A 68 9.35 19.51 -11.56
C VAL A 68 9.34 20.86 -12.28
N GLY A 69 9.94 20.92 -13.46
CA GLY A 69 10.04 22.15 -14.26
C GLY A 69 11.16 23.11 -13.86
N GLN A 70 11.96 22.78 -12.83
CA GLN A 70 13.17 23.53 -12.50
C GLN A 70 14.36 22.98 -13.30
N HIS A 71 14.91 23.80 -14.20
CA HIS A 71 16.04 23.42 -15.05
C HIS A 71 17.38 23.89 -14.49
N ASP A 72 17.40 25.03 -13.80
CA ASP A 72 18.63 25.67 -13.32
C ASP A 72 18.87 25.45 -11.82
N HIS A 73 17.95 24.78 -11.12
CA HIS A 73 18.06 24.50 -9.70
C HIS A 73 17.85 23.03 -9.39
N LEU A 74 18.68 22.48 -8.51
CA LEU A 74 18.63 21.13 -7.98
C LEU A 74 18.38 21.17 -6.47
N LEU A 75 17.45 20.36 -6.00
CA LEU A 75 17.24 20.08 -4.59
C LEU A 75 17.97 18.79 -4.20
N ARG A 76 18.95 18.90 -3.29
CA ARG A 76 19.77 17.78 -2.83
C ARG A 76 19.63 17.59 -1.33
N LEU A 77 19.55 16.33 -0.89
CA LEU A 77 19.61 16.02 0.54
C LEU A 77 21.03 16.35 1.04
N GLY A 78 21.13 17.31 1.94
CA GLY A 78 22.40 17.72 2.55
C GLY A 78 22.65 17.03 3.88
N LYS A 79 21.60 16.83 4.68
CA LYS A 79 21.70 16.20 6.00
C LYS A 79 20.38 15.51 6.38
N GLU A 80 20.48 14.36 7.03
CA GLU A 80 19.37 13.69 7.70
C GLU A 80 19.89 12.99 8.95
N ASP A 81 19.35 13.37 10.10
CA ASP A 81 19.60 12.72 11.38
C ASP A 81 18.29 12.66 12.21
N ASP A 82 18.41 12.25 13.48
CA ASP A 82 17.29 12.14 14.42
C ASP A 82 16.70 13.50 14.84
N GLY A 83 17.39 14.61 14.57
CA GLY A 83 16.95 15.96 14.92
C GLY A 83 16.39 16.74 13.74
N GLU A 84 16.94 16.56 12.54
CA GLU A 84 16.59 17.37 11.39
C GLU A 84 16.78 16.71 10.02
N ILE A 85 16.11 17.29 9.02
CA ILE A 85 16.31 16.99 7.60
C ILE A 85 16.62 18.31 6.90
N VAL A 86 17.74 18.38 6.17
CA VAL A 86 18.19 19.56 5.45
C VAL A 86 18.32 19.26 3.96
N PHE A 87 17.66 20.05 3.14
CA PHE A 87 17.85 20.10 1.70
C PHE A 87 18.64 21.35 1.31
N ALA A 88 19.62 21.18 0.44
CA ALA A 88 20.33 22.27 -0.23
C ALA A 88 19.64 22.58 -1.57
N VAL A 89 19.40 23.87 -1.81
CA VAL A 89 19.05 24.39 -3.13
C VAL A 89 20.36 24.73 -3.83
N VAL A 90 20.61 24.13 -4.98
CA VAL A 90 21.86 24.26 -5.74
C VAL A 90 21.53 24.80 -7.11
N ALA A 91 22.06 25.97 -7.45
CA ALA A 91 22.02 26.47 -8.82
C ALA A 91 23.05 25.73 -9.68
N GLU A 92 22.60 25.28 -10.84
CA GLU A 92 23.43 24.68 -11.87
C GLU A 92 23.65 25.71 -12.98
N THR A 93 24.91 26.04 -13.26
CA THR A 93 25.28 26.89 -14.39
C THR A 93 26.16 26.11 -15.35
N ARG A 94 25.81 26.15 -16.63
CA ARG A 94 26.57 25.50 -17.70
C ARG A 94 27.33 26.56 -18.49
N ASP A 95 28.62 26.33 -18.74
CA ASP A 95 29.36 27.18 -19.66
C ASP A 95 29.23 26.70 -21.12
N GLY A 96 29.75 27.51 -22.05
CA GLY A 96 29.72 27.20 -23.48
C GLY A 96 30.61 26.01 -23.90
N ASP A 97 31.52 25.58 -23.02
CA ASP A 97 32.42 24.45 -23.23
C ASP A 97 31.85 23.14 -22.66
N GLY A 98 30.65 23.20 -22.05
CA GLY A 98 29.94 22.05 -21.49
C GLY A 98 30.32 21.71 -20.06
N ASN A 99 31.08 22.55 -19.35
CA ASN A 99 31.33 22.37 -17.93
C ASN A 99 30.11 22.80 -17.11
N VAL A 100 29.88 22.08 -16.02
CA VAL A 100 28.79 22.32 -15.08
C VAL A 100 29.37 22.80 -13.76
N SER A 101 28.96 23.99 -13.33
CA SER A 101 29.28 24.54 -12.01
C SER A 101 28.05 24.50 -11.10
N LEU A 102 28.26 24.12 -9.85
CA LEU A 102 27.21 23.99 -8.84
C LEU A 102 27.47 24.98 -7.70
N ALA A 103 26.48 25.82 -7.39
CA ALA A 103 26.56 26.75 -6.28
C ALA A 103 25.35 26.59 -5.36
N GLN A 104 25.57 26.37 -4.06
CA GLN A 104 24.46 26.32 -3.11
C GLN A 104 23.89 27.73 -2.92
N THR A 105 22.61 27.92 -3.21
CA THR A 105 21.92 29.21 -3.13
C THR A 105 21.04 29.35 -1.90
N ALA A 106 20.53 28.25 -1.33
CA ALA A 106 19.71 28.28 -0.11
C ALA A 106 19.70 26.91 0.59
N ARG A 107 19.20 26.88 1.82
CA ARG A 107 18.90 25.65 2.58
C ARG A 107 17.47 25.64 3.07
N ILE A 108 16.88 24.46 3.11
CA ILE A 108 15.54 24.19 3.65
C ILE A 108 15.71 23.14 4.74
N ARG A 109 15.23 23.44 5.94
CA ARG A 109 15.42 22.61 7.14
C ARG A 109 14.08 22.28 7.77
N LEU A 110 13.85 20.99 8.01
CA LEU A 110 12.79 20.49 8.88
C LEU A 110 13.40 20.13 10.23
N ASP A 111 12.96 20.83 11.27
CA ASP A 111 13.24 20.51 12.65
C ASP A 111 12.22 19.48 13.13
N ARG A 112 12.66 18.26 13.48
CA ARG A 112 11.74 17.20 13.91
C ARG A 112 11.06 17.51 15.25
N ALA A 113 11.67 18.35 16.09
CA ALA A 113 11.04 18.81 17.33
C ALA A 113 10.00 19.92 17.09
N ARG A 114 10.07 20.63 15.96
CA ARG A 114 9.17 21.72 15.58
C ARG A 114 8.72 21.59 14.12
N PRO A 115 7.99 20.52 13.75
CA PRO A 115 7.72 20.18 12.36
C PRO A 115 6.63 21.04 11.71
N VAL A 116 6.05 22.03 12.41
CA VAL A 116 4.92 22.82 11.89
C VAL A 116 5.34 23.73 10.73
N LYS A 117 6.62 24.12 10.67
CA LYS A 117 7.12 25.05 9.65
C LYS A 117 8.55 24.71 9.25
N LEU A 118 8.85 24.86 7.97
CA LEU A 118 10.22 24.75 7.46
C LEU A 118 11.02 26.02 7.78
N GLU A 119 12.29 25.83 8.13
CA GLU A 119 13.26 26.92 8.30
C GLU A 119 14.14 27.04 7.05
N SER A 120 14.56 28.27 6.72
CA SER A 120 15.49 28.53 5.62
C SER A 120 16.36 29.73 5.91
N ASP A 121 17.60 29.70 5.42
CA ASP A 121 18.50 30.85 5.43
C ASP A 121 18.16 31.89 4.35
N ARG A 122 17.36 31.52 3.33
CA ARG A 122 16.85 32.42 2.31
C ARG A 122 15.36 32.18 2.05
N PRO A 123 14.47 32.60 2.96
CA PRO A 123 13.03 32.34 2.86
C PRO A 123 12.34 32.97 1.64
N GLY A 124 12.93 34.01 1.03
CA GLY A 124 12.41 34.66 -0.18
C GLY A 124 12.87 34.04 -1.50
N HIS A 125 13.69 32.98 -1.47
CA HIS A 125 14.13 32.30 -2.70
C HIS A 125 12.96 31.53 -3.31
N ASP A 126 12.73 31.66 -4.61
CA ASP A 126 11.54 31.11 -5.29
C ASP A 126 11.32 29.61 -5.02
N VAL A 127 12.37 28.80 -5.16
CA VAL A 127 12.32 27.36 -4.83
C VAL A 127 11.97 27.11 -3.35
N VAL A 128 12.50 27.90 -2.41
CA VAL A 128 12.18 27.77 -0.98
C VAL A 128 10.72 28.11 -0.71
N VAL A 129 10.21 29.17 -1.34
CA VAL A 129 8.80 29.57 -1.25
C VAL A 129 7.90 28.47 -1.80
N ALA A 130 8.25 27.90 -2.97
CA ALA A 130 7.50 26.83 -3.60
C ALA A 130 7.46 25.56 -2.73
N VAL A 131 8.61 25.14 -2.17
CA VAL A 131 8.69 23.98 -1.26
C VAL A 131 7.89 24.24 0.01
N SER A 132 8.01 25.43 0.62
CA SER A 132 7.28 25.76 1.86
C SER A 132 5.77 25.77 1.65
N ALA A 133 5.29 26.38 0.56
CA ALA A 133 3.86 26.38 0.23
C ALA A 133 3.33 24.97 -0.07
N ALA A 134 4.11 24.14 -0.78
CA ALA A 134 3.75 22.74 -1.02
C ALA A 134 3.73 21.93 0.28
N TYR A 135 4.69 22.16 1.17
CA TYR A 135 4.80 21.50 2.48
C TYR A 135 3.58 21.77 3.36
N ASP A 136 3.21 23.05 3.54
CA ASP A 136 2.06 23.45 4.36
C ASP A 136 0.75 22.82 3.85
N ARG A 137 0.61 22.73 2.52
CA ARG A 137 -0.51 22.04 1.88
C ARG A 137 -0.48 20.53 2.16
N LEU A 138 0.68 19.89 2.01
CA LEU A 138 0.87 18.44 2.13
C LEU A 138 0.77 17.94 3.58
N LEU A 139 1.04 18.77 4.57
CA LEU A 139 0.81 18.44 5.98
C LEU A 139 -0.69 18.22 6.28
N ASN A 140 -1.57 18.88 5.54
CA ASN A 140 -3.01 18.91 5.81
C ASN A 140 -3.85 18.12 4.80
N THR A 141 -3.20 17.54 3.78
CA THR A 141 -3.88 16.85 2.69
C THR A 141 -3.27 15.48 2.43
N HIS A 142 -4.13 14.53 2.09
CA HIS A 142 -3.74 13.22 1.59
C HIS A 142 -3.68 13.26 0.06
N THR A 143 -2.65 12.60 -0.46
CA THR A 143 -2.40 12.43 -1.89
C THR A 143 -3.14 11.20 -2.42
N PRO A 144 -3.31 11.06 -3.75
CA PRO A 144 -3.81 9.83 -4.35
C PRO A 144 -3.00 8.60 -3.95
N ASP A 145 -1.70 8.74 -3.72
CA ASP A 145 -0.84 7.64 -3.26
C ASP A 145 -1.11 7.24 -1.81
N ASP A 146 -1.57 8.15 -0.95
CA ASP A 146 -2.01 7.83 0.42
C ASP A 146 -3.26 6.97 0.37
N VAL A 147 -4.23 7.36 -0.45
CA VAL A 147 -5.46 6.59 -0.67
C VAL A 147 -5.12 5.22 -1.29
N ARG A 148 -4.25 5.18 -2.31
CA ARG A 148 -3.78 3.93 -2.93
C ARG A 148 -3.18 2.97 -1.89
N ARG A 149 -2.28 3.45 -1.03
CA ARG A 149 -1.69 2.62 0.03
C ARG A 149 -2.74 2.10 1.01
N ALA A 150 -3.71 2.93 1.38
CA ALA A 150 -4.82 2.50 2.25
C ALA A 150 -5.71 1.44 1.58
N LEU A 151 -5.98 1.58 0.27
CA LEU A 151 -6.70 0.57 -0.51
C LEU A 151 -5.94 -0.76 -0.53
N VAL A 152 -4.65 -0.73 -0.86
CA VAL A 152 -3.81 -1.94 -0.87
C VAL A 152 -3.76 -2.60 0.50
N LYS A 153 -3.62 -1.81 1.59
CA LYS A 153 -3.69 -2.32 2.97
C LYS A 153 -5.04 -2.97 3.29
N THR A 154 -6.13 -2.34 2.88
CA THR A 154 -7.49 -2.87 3.08
C THR A 154 -7.67 -4.19 2.33
N LEU A 155 -7.22 -4.26 1.08
CA LEU A 155 -7.29 -5.47 0.26
C LEU A 155 -6.45 -6.62 0.84
N ALA A 156 -5.27 -6.32 1.39
CA ALA A 156 -4.47 -7.30 2.09
C ALA A 156 -5.23 -7.91 3.30
N SER A 157 -5.95 -7.08 4.06
CA SER A 157 -6.80 -7.56 5.16
C SER A 157 -8.03 -8.36 4.72
N CYS A 158 -8.43 -8.21 3.45
CA CYS A 158 -9.55 -8.93 2.83
C CYS A 158 -9.09 -10.19 2.06
N ALA A 159 -7.86 -10.67 2.29
CA ALA A 159 -7.31 -11.81 1.56
C ALA A 159 -7.41 -11.64 0.03
N ALA A 160 -7.12 -10.44 -0.48
CA ALA A 160 -7.12 -10.20 -1.92
C ALA A 160 -5.97 -10.95 -2.61
N VAL A 161 -6.21 -11.34 -3.86
CA VAL A 161 -5.21 -11.89 -4.78
C VAL A 161 -5.06 -10.93 -5.95
N THR A 162 -3.83 -10.62 -6.31
CA THR A 162 -3.53 -9.86 -7.52
C THR A 162 -3.61 -10.79 -8.73
N LEU A 163 -4.41 -10.43 -9.74
CA LEU A 163 -4.58 -11.27 -10.95
C LEU A 163 -3.63 -10.92 -12.09
N ARG A 164 -2.82 -9.87 -11.92
CA ARG A 164 -1.86 -9.37 -12.92
C ARG A 164 -0.51 -9.11 -12.27
N ASP A 165 0.57 -9.48 -12.95
CA ASP A 165 1.96 -9.35 -12.46
C ASP A 165 2.33 -7.95 -11.95
N HIS A 166 1.76 -6.90 -12.54
CA HIS A 166 2.03 -5.50 -12.18
C HIS A 166 0.92 -4.85 -11.33
N GLY A 167 0.00 -5.65 -10.78
CA GLY A 167 -1.13 -5.14 -10.02
C GLY A 167 -2.25 -4.57 -10.88
N GLY A 168 -3.16 -3.88 -10.19
CA GLY A 168 -4.24 -3.10 -10.82
C GLY A 168 -5.54 -3.86 -11.05
N VAL A 169 -5.56 -5.19 -10.97
CA VAL A 169 -6.79 -6.00 -10.91
C VAL A 169 -6.65 -7.01 -9.79
N TYR A 170 -7.63 -7.05 -8.89
CA TYR A 170 -7.62 -7.91 -7.72
C TYR A 170 -8.89 -8.74 -7.67
N TRP A 171 -8.77 -9.96 -7.18
CA TRP A 171 -9.89 -10.77 -6.74
C TRP A 171 -9.94 -10.78 -5.22
N VAL A 172 -11.14 -10.67 -4.66
CA VAL A 172 -11.39 -10.73 -3.22
C VAL A 172 -12.47 -11.78 -2.93
N PRO A 173 -12.26 -12.68 -1.95
CA PRO A 173 -13.24 -13.70 -1.60
C PRO A 173 -14.61 -13.15 -1.17
N ALA A 174 -15.67 -13.89 -1.51
CA ALA A 174 -17.07 -13.50 -1.26
C ALA A 174 -17.41 -13.03 0.18
N PRO A 175 -16.81 -13.56 1.27
CA PRO A 175 -17.10 -13.06 2.61
C PRO A 175 -16.81 -11.57 2.84
N TYR A 176 -15.96 -10.95 2.02
CA TYR A 176 -15.61 -9.53 2.12
C TYR A 176 -16.39 -8.62 1.16
N ALA A 177 -17.39 -9.16 0.45
CA ALA A 177 -18.16 -8.41 -0.56
C ALA A 177 -18.79 -7.12 0.02
N GLU A 178 -19.26 -7.17 1.26
CA GLU A 178 -19.84 -6.00 1.92
C GLU A 178 -18.81 -4.93 2.24
N THR A 179 -17.62 -5.32 2.71
CA THR A 179 -16.49 -4.42 2.91
C THR A 179 -16.11 -3.72 1.60
N LEU A 180 -16.14 -4.43 0.47
CA LEU A 180 -15.83 -3.85 -0.84
C LEU A 180 -16.88 -2.86 -1.33
N ARG A 181 -18.17 -3.10 -1.06
CA ARG A 181 -19.24 -2.13 -1.38
C ARG A 181 -19.04 -0.84 -0.60
N ARG A 182 -18.75 -0.94 0.70
CA ARG A 182 -18.41 0.22 1.55
C ARG A 182 -17.17 0.94 1.05
N LEU A 183 -16.13 0.18 0.68
CA LEU A 183 -14.90 0.75 0.13
C LEU A 183 -15.15 1.49 -1.19
N ARG A 184 -16.02 0.94 -2.05
CA ARG A 184 -16.42 1.59 -3.29
C ARG A 184 -17.15 2.91 -3.04
N ASP A 185 -18.07 2.89 -2.09
CA ASP A 185 -18.86 4.06 -1.77
C ASP A 185 -17.97 5.15 -1.15
N ALA A 186 -17.00 4.78 -0.32
CA ALA A 186 -15.97 5.71 0.17
C ALA A 186 -15.15 6.31 -0.97
N VAL A 187 -14.53 5.48 -1.82
CA VAL A 187 -13.64 5.94 -2.91
C VAL A 187 -14.39 6.81 -3.92
N SER A 188 -15.63 6.46 -4.26
CA SER A 188 -16.45 7.23 -5.21
C SER A 188 -16.80 8.63 -4.70
N ASN A 189 -16.69 8.88 -3.40
CA ASN A 189 -16.89 10.20 -2.80
C ASN A 189 -15.57 11.01 -2.66
N ILE A 190 -14.46 10.53 -3.24
CA ILE A 190 -13.16 11.22 -3.26
C ILE A 190 -12.94 11.85 -4.64
N GLY A 191 -13.43 13.08 -4.83
CA GLY A 191 -13.29 13.80 -6.10
C GLY A 191 -13.89 13.01 -7.27
N ALA A 192 -13.14 12.87 -8.38
CA ALA A 192 -13.54 12.07 -9.54
C ALA A 192 -13.00 10.61 -9.48
N SER A 193 -12.64 10.13 -8.30
CA SER A 193 -12.14 8.76 -8.14
C SER A 193 -13.26 7.74 -8.33
N ARG A 194 -12.89 6.52 -8.74
CA ARG A 194 -13.80 5.38 -8.86
C ARG A 194 -13.14 4.09 -8.40
N LEU A 195 -13.94 3.22 -7.82
CA LEU A 195 -13.62 1.82 -7.55
C LEU A 195 -14.67 0.97 -8.26
N ASP A 196 -14.25 0.19 -9.24
CA ASP A 196 -15.14 -0.71 -9.94
C ASP A 196 -15.11 -2.07 -9.22
N VAL A 197 -16.28 -2.67 -9.01
CA VAL A 197 -16.44 -3.97 -8.34
C VAL A 197 -17.37 -4.83 -9.17
N VAL A 198 -16.89 -5.99 -9.61
CA VAL A 198 -17.62 -6.94 -10.46
C VAL A 198 -17.73 -8.30 -9.77
N PRO A 199 -18.96 -8.72 -9.39
CA PRO A 199 -19.17 -10.03 -8.78
C PRO A 199 -18.87 -11.19 -9.73
N ILE A 200 -18.11 -12.16 -9.22
CA ILE A 200 -17.77 -13.40 -9.91
C ILE A 200 -18.54 -14.55 -9.28
N HIS A 201 -19.22 -15.31 -10.13
CA HIS A 201 -19.97 -16.49 -9.75
C HIS A 201 -19.20 -17.74 -10.19
N ALA A 202 -19.38 -18.83 -9.46
CA ALA A 202 -18.70 -20.09 -9.73
C ALA A 202 -19.04 -20.60 -11.15
N SER A 203 -18.00 -20.80 -11.94
CA SER A 203 -17.98 -21.66 -13.12
C SER A 203 -16.72 -22.54 -13.05
N PRO A 204 -16.62 -23.63 -13.81
CA PRO A 204 -15.39 -24.42 -13.89
C PRO A 204 -14.16 -23.56 -14.23
N GLU A 205 -14.30 -22.65 -15.19
CA GLU A 205 -13.24 -21.76 -15.66
C GLU A 205 -12.86 -20.72 -14.61
N ALA A 206 -13.85 -20.05 -14.00
CA ALA A 206 -13.61 -19.06 -12.96
C ALA A 206 -12.95 -19.70 -11.73
N THR A 207 -13.40 -20.89 -11.33
CA THR A 207 -12.84 -21.62 -10.19
C THR A 207 -11.41 -22.07 -10.46
N ALA A 208 -11.11 -22.56 -11.66
CA ALA A 208 -9.75 -22.94 -12.04
C ALA A 208 -8.82 -21.71 -12.07
N ALA A 209 -9.19 -20.65 -12.79
CA ALA A 209 -8.35 -19.47 -12.94
C ALA A 209 -8.08 -18.74 -11.62
N LEU A 210 -9.13 -18.53 -10.80
CA LEU A 210 -8.98 -17.93 -9.48
C LEU A 210 -8.24 -18.85 -8.52
N GLY A 211 -8.42 -20.17 -8.64
CA GLY A 211 -7.74 -21.16 -7.84
C GLY A 211 -6.24 -21.20 -8.10
N ASP A 212 -5.83 -21.12 -9.36
CA ASP A 212 -4.41 -21.08 -9.73
C ASP A 212 -3.76 -19.76 -9.28
N ALA A 213 -4.42 -18.62 -9.45
CA ALA A 213 -3.93 -17.33 -8.95
C ALA A 213 -3.82 -17.33 -7.41
N ALA A 214 -4.81 -17.87 -6.71
CA ALA A 214 -4.80 -17.99 -5.26
C ALA A 214 -3.67 -18.91 -4.76
N ARG A 215 -3.42 -20.03 -5.46
CA ARG A 215 -2.32 -20.96 -5.14
C ARG A 215 -0.96 -20.28 -5.35
N ALA A 216 -0.75 -19.62 -6.49
CA ALA A 216 0.48 -18.89 -6.78
C ALA A 216 0.77 -17.82 -5.72
N SER A 217 -0.23 -17.03 -5.33
CA SER A 217 -0.10 -16.03 -4.26
C SER A 217 0.28 -16.66 -2.91
N LEU A 218 -0.30 -17.81 -2.55
CA LEU A 218 0.07 -18.51 -1.32
C LEU A 218 1.51 -19.03 -1.40
N ASP A 219 1.90 -19.64 -2.51
CA ASP A 219 3.25 -20.19 -2.71
C ASP A 219 4.33 -19.11 -2.61
N GLU A 220 4.08 -17.92 -3.17
CA GLU A 220 4.96 -16.76 -3.02
C GLU A 220 5.10 -16.31 -1.55
N GLU A 221 3.98 -16.19 -0.82
CA GLU A 221 3.98 -15.79 0.59
C GLU A 221 4.69 -16.81 1.50
N ILE A 222 4.50 -18.11 1.26
CA ILE A 222 5.20 -19.18 1.99
C ILE A 222 6.70 -19.12 1.69
N THR A 223 7.07 -18.94 0.42
CA THR A 223 8.47 -18.90 0.01
C THR A 223 9.19 -17.73 0.67
N ALA A 224 8.57 -16.56 0.69
CA ALA A 224 9.08 -15.38 1.39
C ALA A 224 9.23 -15.64 2.90
N LEU A 225 8.23 -16.26 3.54
CA LEU A 225 8.28 -16.59 4.97
C LEU A 225 9.36 -17.64 5.28
N ARG A 226 9.57 -18.64 4.41
CA ARG A 226 10.63 -19.64 4.55
C ARG A 226 12.01 -18.99 4.50
N ALA A 227 12.25 -18.15 3.49
CA ALA A 227 13.51 -17.43 3.35
C ALA A 227 13.78 -16.53 4.56
N GLU A 228 12.75 -15.87 5.10
CA GLU A 228 12.87 -15.05 6.30
C GLU A 228 13.24 -15.89 7.54
N ILE A 229 12.58 -17.04 7.76
CA ILE A 229 12.92 -17.94 8.87
C ILE A 229 14.34 -18.49 8.74
N GLU A 230 14.77 -18.88 7.54
CA GLU A 230 16.13 -19.35 7.31
C GLU A 230 17.17 -18.26 7.63
N GLY A 231 16.84 -17.00 7.29
CA GLY A 231 17.59 -15.84 7.75
C GLY A 231 17.70 -15.77 9.27
N PHE A 232 16.61 -16.00 10.00
CA PHE A 232 16.62 -16.00 11.47
C PHE A 232 17.37 -17.18 12.10
N LEU A 233 17.41 -18.33 11.43
CA LEU A 233 18.24 -19.46 11.89
C LEU A 233 19.74 -19.11 11.80
N SER A 234 20.11 -18.30 10.82
CA SER A 234 21.49 -17.84 10.62
C SER A 234 21.85 -16.66 11.53
N ASP A 235 20.92 -15.71 11.69
CA ASP A 235 21.07 -14.52 12.53
C ASP A 235 19.80 -14.30 13.38
N PRO A 236 19.73 -14.89 14.58
CA PRO A 236 18.53 -14.86 15.41
C PRO A 236 18.14 -13.42 15.80
N PRO A 237 16.88 -13.00 15.59
CA PRO A 237 16.46 -11.65 15.90
C PRO A 237 16.57 -11.38 17.40
N GLU A 238 17.08 -10.22 17.79
CA GLU A 238 17.31 -9.85 19.21
C GLU A 238 16.01 -9.71 20.03
N ARG A 239 14.85 -9.50 19.41
CA ARG A 239 13.57 -9.28 20.11
C ARG A 239 12.61 -10.46 19.94
N ALA A 240 12.12 -11.02 21.06
CA ALA A 240 11.13 -12.11 21.04
C ALA A 240 9.80 -11.70 20.39
N SER A 241 9.45 -10.41 20.46
CA SER A 241 8.26 -9.86 19.78
C SER A 241 8.31 -10.00 18.26
N THR A 242 9.50 -10.02 17.65
CA THR A 242 9.66 -10.25 16.21
C THR A 242 9.20 -11.66 15.84
N LEU A 243 9.56 -12.67 16.62
CA LEU A 243 9.14 -14.06 16.40
C LEU A 243 7.64 -14.24 16.64
N ALA A 244 7.07 -13.59 17.68
CA ALA A 244 5.63 -13.63 17.96
C ALA A 244 4.79 -13.05 16.81
N ARG A 245 5.17 -11.90 16.26
CA ARG A 245 4.50 -11.30 15.09
C ARG A 245 4.53 -12.21 13.85
N ARG A 246 5.55 -13.08 13.75
CA ARG A 246 5.66 -14.04 12.65
C ARG A 246 4.72 -15.21 12.83
N LEU A 247 4.54 -15.72 14.05
CA LEU A 247 3.48 -16.69 14.35
C LEU A 247 2.10 -16.14 13.98
N GLU A 248 1.81 -14.88 14.29
CA GLU A 248 0.57 -14.21 13.84
C GLU A 248 0.46 -14.16 12.31
N THR A 249 1.58 -13.92 11.61
CA THR A 249 1.62 -13.94 10.14
C THR A 249 1.32 -15.34 9.59
N PHE A 250 1.84 -16.40 10.21
CA PHE A 250 1.55 -17.80 9.84
C PHE A 250 0.08 -18.16 10.03
N GLU A 251 -0.49 -17.81 11.18
CA GLU A 251 -1.92 -18.06 11.44
C GLU A 251 -2.80 -17.29 10.46
N GLY A 252 -2.42 -16.06 10.09
CA GLY A 252 -3.07 -15.30 9.03
C GLY A 252 -3.04 -16.02 7.68
N LEU A 253 -1.89 -16.56 7.28
CA LEU A 253 -1.74 -17.30 6.03
C LEU A 253 -2.55 -18.61 6.03
N ARG A 254 -2.60 -19.30 7.17
CA ARG A 254 -3.43 -20.50 7.36
C ARG A 254 -4.92 -20.18 7.22
N ALA A 255 -5.38 -19.10 7.85
CA ALA A 255 -6.76 -18.64 7.73
C ALA A 255 -7.11 -18.29 6.27
N LYS A 256 -6.20 -17.58 5.57
CA LYS A 256 -6.31 -17.23 4.15
C LYS A 256 -6.46 -18.47 3.26
N ALA A 257 -5.64 -19.49 3.47
CA ALA A 257 -5.71 -20.72 2.70
C ALA A 257 -6.99 -21.52 2.93
N ARG A 258 -7.46 -21.61 4.18
CA ARG A 258 -8.75 -22.24 4.52
C ARG A 258 -9.91 -21.50 3.87
N LEU A 259 -9.85 -20.18 3.82
CA LEU A 259 -10.82 -19.36 3.13
C LEU A 259 -10.86 -19.68 1.63
N TYR A 260 -9.70 -19.73 0.96
CA TYR A 260 -9.63 -20.08 -0.46
C TYR A 260 -10.14 -21.49 -0.75
N HIS A 261 -9.80 -22.46 0.10
CA HIS A 261 -10.35 -23.81 0.01
C HIS A 261 -11.88 -23.82 0.13
N THR A 262 -12.44 -23.07 1.08
CA THR A 262 -13.89 -22.99 1.30
C THR A 262 -14.62 -22.36 0.11
N VAL A 263 -14.02 -21.32 -0.49
CA VAL A 263 -14.64 -20.52 -1.55
C VAL A 263 -14.48 -21.14 -2.92
N LEU A 264 -13.28 -21.64 -3.25
CA LEU A 264 -12.93 -22.16 -4.57
C LEU A 264 -12.85 -23.69 -4.61
N GLN A 265 -13.04 -24.38 -3.49
CA GLN A 265 -12.88 -25.85 -3.39
C GLN A 265 -11.50 -26.36 -3.82
N VAL A 266 -10.48 -25.49 -3.79
CA VAL A 266 -9.11 -25.80 -4.19
C VAL A 266 -8.42 -26.55 -3.07
N GLN A 267 -7.96 -27.76 -3.32
CA GLN A 267 -7.11 -28.48 -2.36
C GLN A 267 -5.71 -27.88 -2.35
N VAL A 268 -5.20 -27.61 -1.15
CA VAL A 268 -3.81 -27.18 -0.94
C VAL A 268 -3.14 -28.19 -0.01
N GLN A 269 -2.94 -29.42 -0.49
CA GLN A 269 -2.48 -30.54 0.35
C GLN A 269 -1.07 -30.32 0.90
N ASP A 270 -0.18 -29.67 0.15
CA ASP A 270 1.21 -29.44 0.58
C ASP A 270 1.35 -28.23 1.52
N LEU A 271 0.34 -27.37 1.59
CA LEU A 271 0.40 -26.13 2.34
C LEU A 271 0.29 -26.34 3.84
N GLU A 272 -0.64 -27.17 4.31
CA GLU A 272 -0.75 -27.41 5.76
C GLU A 272 0.52 -28.07 6.31
N THR A 273 1.11 -29.00 5.56
CA THR A 273 2.40 -29.61 5.91
C THR A 273 3.52 -28.59 5.95
N ALA A 274 3.59 -27.70 4.94
CA ALA A 274 4.55 -26.61 4.89
C ALA A 274 4.40 -25.65 6.07
N LEU A 275 3.18 -25.21 6.37
CA LEU A 275 2.88 -24.29 7.47
C LEU A 275 3.20 -24.92 8.82
N ASN A 276 2.79 -26.17 9.06
CA ASN A 276 3.07 -26.88 10.32
C ASN A 276 4.58 -27.00 10.58
N LYS A 277 5.37 -27.32 9.54
CA LYS A 277 6.83 -27.40 9.67
C LYS A 277 7.44 -26.06 10.08
N LEU A 278 6.95 -24.95 9.52
CA LEU A 278 7.44 -23.60 9.83
C LEU A 278 7.03 -23.14 11.22
N THR A 279 5.79 -23.41 11.65
CA THR A 279 5.33 -23.10 13.01
C THR A 279 6.21 -23.79 14.06
N LEU A 280 6.49 -25.08 13.90
CA LEU A 280 7.36 -25.84 14.82
C LEU A 280 8.78 -25.26 14.88
N GLN A 281 9.33 -24.79 13.75
CA GLN A 281 10.65 -24.15 13.71
C GLN A 281 10.67 -22.84 14.51
N VAL A 282 9.64 -22.00 14.36
CA VAL A 282 9.55 -20.71 15.08
C VAL A 282 9.33 -20.91 16.58
N GLU A 283 8.48 -21.88 16.96
CA GLU A 283 8.26 -22.23 18.36
C GLU A 283 9.55 -22.75 19.03
N GLY A 284 10.33 -23.57 18.34
CA GLY A 284 11.63 -24.03 18.82
C GLY A 284 12.63 -22.89 19.06
N LEU A 285 12.65 -21.89 18.17
CA LEU A 285 13.48 -20.69 18.35
C LEU A 285 13.05 -19.85 19.56
N LEU A 286 11.74 -19.71 19.78
CA LEU A 286 11.21 -19.00 20.95
C LEU A 286 11.57 -19.69 22.27
N GLN A 287 11.45 -21.02 22.32
CA GLN A 287 11.80 -21.80 23.51
C GLN A 287 13.30 -21.72 23.83
N THR A 288 14.15 -21.78 22.81
CA THR A 288 15.62 -21.70 22.97
C THR A 288 16.04 -20.34 23.53
N LYS A 289 15.27 -19.28 23.26
CA LYS A 289 15.57 -17.92 23.71
C LYS A 289 14.96 -17.56 25.07
N ALA A 290 13.93 -18.30 25.49
CA ALA A 290 13.31 -18.14 26.80
C ALA A 290 14.06 -18.90 27.91
N ALA A 291 14.94 -19.84 27.54
CA ALA A 291 15.85 -20.57 28.42
C ALA A 291 17.16 -19.81 28.65
#